data_AF-A0A5T0TP83-F1
#
_entry.id   AF-A0A5T0TP83-F1
#
_cell.length_a   1.000
_cell.length_b   1.000
_cell.length_c   1.000
_cell.angle_alpha   90.00
_cell.angle_beta   90.00
_cell.angle_gamma   90.00
#
_symmetry.space_group_name_H-M   'P 1'
#
loop_
_entity.id
_entity.type
_entity.pdbx_description
1 polymer ?
#
loop_
_entity_poly.entity_id
_entity_poly.type
_entity_poly.pdbx_seq_one_letter_code
_entity_poly.pdbx_strand_id
1 'polypeptide(L)'
;MKSVKIKVSLIANLIAIVCLIFLGIITFIFVKDEVFNQVVKSESNYVRTAKNSMEAFKARNTAALESLAKNILKLPYEQISNQEALMRYVGKDLKVFRDAGGFLAVYIAQPDGELVVTNPDSDEKGLNFGIYGKADNYDARTRDYFKGAVKANGLYVTPSYLDLTTNLPCFTYATPLYKEGKFIGVLAIDILVKDLQREFENLPGRTFVFDSENSIFVSTDKELLKPGYDVSPVANIAKDKKDYEPFRYVRPLDGTQRFGVCAKVLGEYTACVGESIDYIEEPVFKIAYIQIAIVIITSIISVLLLYFIVSRYLSPLASIQVGLNSFFDFINHKTKNVSTIDVKTNDEFGQIS
;
A
#
# COMPACT_ATOMS: atom_id res chain seq x y z
N MET A 1 13.66 -48.87 -31.88
CA MET A 1 12.27 -48.54 -32.31
C MET A 1 12.14 -48.66 -33.83
N LYS A 2 11.35 -49.61 -34.34
CA LYS A 2 11.35 -50.00 -35.77
C LYS A 2 10.23 -49.39 -36.64
N SER A 3 9.22 -48.73 -36.06
CA SER A 3 8.08 -48.19 -36.81
C SER A 3 8.23 -46.69 -37.10
N VAL A 4 8.06 -46.29 -38.38
CA VAL A 4 8.05 -44.89 -38.83
C VAL A 4 6.95 -44.08 -38.11
N LYS A 5 5.81 -44.72 -37.82
CA LYS A 5 4.67 -44.12 -37.10
C LYS A 5 5.07 -43.56 -35.75
N ILE A 6 5.86 -44.34 -35.00
CA ILE A 6 6.33 -43.95 -33.66
C ILE A 6 7.34 -42.81 -33.76
N LYS A 7 8.26 -42.86 -34.74
CA LYS A 7 9.26 -41.79 -34.93
C LYS A 7 8.61 -40.45 -35.25
N VAL A 8 7.66 -40.43 -36.20
CA VAL A 8 6.94 -39.21 -36.60
C VAL A 8 6.11 -38.66 -35.45
N SER A 9 5.35 -39.52 -34.77
CA SER A 9 4.54 -39.12 -33.61
C SER A 9 5.40 -38.51 -32.48
N LEU A 10 6.56 -39.10 -32.19
CA LEU A 10 7.46 -38.58 -31.15
C LEU A 10 8.06 -37.22 -31.50
N ILE A 11 8.49 -37.01 -32.75
CA ILE A 11 9.04 -35.73 -33.19
C ILE A 11 7.96 -34.64 -33.15
N ALA A 12 6.76 -34.92 -33.65
CA ALA A 12 5.64 -33.97 -33.62
C ALA A 12 5.24 -33.61 -32.18
N ASN A 13 5.16 -34.60 -31.29
CA ASN A 13 4.88 -34.39 -29.87
C ASN A 13 5.96 -33.58 -29.17
N LEU A 14 7.24 -33.84 -29.47
CA LEU A 14 8.34 -33.08 -28.90
C LEU A 14 8.22 -31.59 -29.26
N ILE A 15 7.93 -31.29 -30.53
CA ILE A 15 7.73 -29.90 -30.99
C ILE A 15 6.53 -29.27 -30.27
N ALA A 16 5.40 -29.97 -30.17
CA ALA A 16 4.22 -29.47 -29.48
C ALA A 16 4.48 -29.16 -28.00
N ILE A 17 5.17 -30.06 -27.30
CA ILE A 17 5.54 -29.87 -25.88
C ILE A 17 6.46 -28.66 -25.72
N VAL A 18 7.46 -28.50 -26.58
CA VAL A 18 8.37 -27.35 -26.55
C VAL A 18 7.58 -26.04 -26.74
N CYS A 19 6.64 -25.99 -27.69
CA CYS A 19 5.77 -24.84 -27.89
C CYS A 19 4.91 -24.53 -26.66
N LEU A 20 4.34 -25.55 -26.01
CA LEU A 20 3.52 -25.38 -24.80
C LEU A 20 4.35 -24.87 -23.61
N ILE A 21 5.57 -25.37 -23.43
CA ILE A 21 6.49 -24.89 -22.38
C ILE A 21 6.85 -23.44 -22.64
N PHE A 22 7.19 -23.08 -23.88
CA PHE A 22 7.53 -21.70 -24.24
C PHE A 22 6.36 -20.74 -24.01
N LEU A 23 5.15 -21.13 -24.44
CA LEU A 23 3.92 -20.38 -24.15
C LEU A 23 3.72 -20.24 -22.63
N GLY A 24 3.96 -21.32 -21.88
CA GLY A 24 3.88 -21.37 -20.42
C GLY A 24 4.75 -20.32 -19.74
N ILE A 25 6.02 -20.26 -20.14
CA ILE A 25 7.00 -19.30 -19.62
C ILE A 25 6.58 -17.86 -19.94
N ILE A 26 6.16 -17.58 -21.18
CA ILE A 26 5.70 -16.24 -21.58
C ILE A 26 4.49 -15.81 -20.76
N THR A 27 3.49 -16.68 -20.62
CA THR A 27 2.30 -16.38 -19.82
C THR A 27 2.67 -16.13 -18.36
N PHE A 28 3.57 -16.92 -17.78
CA PHE A 28 4.02 -16.73 -16.41
C PHE A 28 4.66 -15.35 -16.20
N ILE A 29 5.55 -14.93 -17.11
CA ILE A 29 6.19 -13.60 -17.05
C ILE A 29 5.11 -12.51 -17.14
N PHE A 30 4.22 -12.60 -18.12
CA PHE A 30 3.15 -11.61 -18.32
C PHE A 30 2.21 -11.51 -17.12
N VAL A 31 1.78 -12.66 -16.57
CA VAL A 31 0.90 -12.69 -15.40
C VAL A 31 1.60 -12.11 -14.18
N LYS A 32 2.87 -12.46 -13.95
CA LYS A 32 3.64 -11.92 -12.83
C LYS A 32 3.74 -10.39 -12.91
N ASP A 33 4.06 -9.86 -14.09
CA ASP A 33 4.17 -8.42 -14.30
C ASP A 33 2.82 -7.71 -14.15
N GLU A 34 1.74 -8.28 -14.68
CA GLU A 34 0.39 -7.71 -14.55
C GLU A 34 -0.08 -7.72 -13.09
N VAL A 35 0.09 -8.83 -12.37
CA VAL A 35 -0.25 -8.92 -10.94
C VAL A 35 0.55 -7.91 -10.13
N PHE A 36 1.86 -7.79 -10.38
CA PHE A 36 2.70 -6.80 -9.70
C PHE A 36 2.21 -5.38 -9.96
N ASN A 37 1.91 -5.03 -11.22
CA ASN A 37 1.41 -3.71 -11.58
C ASN A 37 0.03 -3.41 -10.96
N GLN A 38 -0.87 -4.39 -10.91
CA GLN A 38 -2.17 -4.26 -10.26
C GLN A 38 -2.03 -4.03 -8.75
N VAL A 39 -1.13 -4.77 -8.09
CA VAL A 39 -0.84 -4.57 -6.67
C VAL A 39 -0.27 -3.17 -6.44
N VAL A 40 0.78 -2.77 -7.18
CA VAL A 40 1.36 -1.42 -7.08
C VAL A 40 0.29 -0.33 -7.24
N LYS A 41 -0.63 -0.50 -8.21
CA LYS A 41 -1.73 0.43 -8.45
C LYS A 41 -2.72 0.47 -7.29
N SER A 42 -3.11 -0.69 -6.75
CA SER A 42 -4.00 -0.81 -5.59
C SER A 42 -3.39 -0.15 -4.35
N GLU A 43 -2.15 -0.51 -4.02
CA GLU A 43 -1.43 0.05 -2.87
C GLU A 43 -1.20 1.56 -3.01
N SER A 44 -0.89 2.03 -4.22
CA SER A 44 -0.78 3.48 -4.49
C SER A 44 -2.10 4.22 -4.26
N ASN A 45 -3.24 3.59 -4.58
CA ASN A 45 -4.55 4.17 -4.28
C ASN A 45 -4.83 4.20 -2.77
N TYR A 46 -4.41 3.17 -2.03
CA TYR A 46 -4.54 3.16 -0.57
C TYR A 46 -3.69 4.26 0.08
N VAL A 47 -2.44 4.42 -0.36
CA VAL A 47 -1.57 5.54 0.04
C VAL A 47 -2.19 6.89 -0.30
N ARG A 48 -2.82 7.02 -1.48
CA ARG A 48 -3.53 8.25 -1.87
C ARG A 48 -4.71 8.56 -0.94
N THR A 49 -5.49 7.55 -0.55
CA THR A 49 -6.58 7.73 0.41
C THR A 49 -6.06 8.14 1.79
N ALA A 50 -5.01 7.48 2.29
CA ALA A 50 -4.37 7.83 3.56
C ALA A 50 -3.79 9.27 3.53
N LYS A 51 -3.12 9.64 2.43
CA LYS A 51 -2.65 11.01 2.18
C LYS A 51 -3.80 12.02 2.24
N ASN A 52 -4.89 11.77 1.50
CA ASN A 52 -6.03 12.68 1.47
C ASN A 52 -6.71 12.81 2.85
N SER A 53 -6.83 11.72 3.61
CA SER A 53 -7.37 11.76 4.99
C SER A 53 -6.49 12.63 5.89
N MET A 54 -5.16 12.47 5.81
CA MET A 54 -4.23 13.30 6.59
C MET A 54 -4.24 14.79 6.15
N GLU A 55 -4.31 15.07 4.84
CA GLU A 55 -4.45 16.44 4.33
C GLU A 55 -5.75 17.09 4.81
N ALA A 56 -6.86 16.35 4.76
CA ALA A 56 -8.15 16.83 5.27
C ALA A 56 -8.12 17.06 6.79
N PHE A 57 -7.50 16.15 7.55
CA PHE A 57 -7.32 16.32 8.99
C PHE A 57 -6.55 17.60 9.31
N LYS A 58 -5.39 17.81 8.67
CA LYS A 58 -4.61 19.04 8.86
C LYS A 58 -5.40 20.29 8.47
N ALA A 59 -6.07 20.26 7.32
CA ALA A 59 -6.82 21.41 6.80
C ALA A 59 -7.97 21.81 7.73
N ARG A 60 -8.77 20.84 8.22
CA ARG A 60 -9.87 21.10 9.17
C ARG A 60 -9.38 21.73 10.46
N ASN A 61 -8.30 21.17 11.02
CA ASN A 61 -7.73 21.62 12.29
C ASN A 61 -7.06 22.99 12.18
N THR A 62 -6.36 23.24 11.07
CA THR A 62 -5.78 24.55 10.75
C THR A 62 -6.88 25.61 10.63
N ALA A 63 -7.93 25.31 9.85
CA ALA A 63 -9.06 26.24 9.67
C ALA A 63 -9.76 26.54 10.99
N ALA A 64 -9.89 25.55 11.89
CA ALA A 64 -10.44 25.74 13.22
C ALA A 64 -9.58 26.72 14.05
N LEU A 65 -8.27 26.46 14.15
CA LEU A 65 -7.33 27.32 14.88
C LEU A 65 -7.34 28.76 14.34
N GLU A 66 -7.27 28.93 13.02
CA GLU A 66 -7.27 30.24 12.37
C GLU A 66 -8.59 30.99 12.58
N SER A 67 -9.73 30.29 12.55
CA SER A 67 -11.04 30.86 12.84
C SER A 67 -11.12 31.38 14.28
N LEU A 68 -10.61 30.60 15.24
CA LEU A 68 -10.53 31.02 16.63
C LEU A 68 -9.60 32.23 16.79
N ALA A 69 -8.40 32.19 16.20
CA ALA A 69 -7.45 33.31 16.22
C ALA A 69 -8.10 34.60 15.67
N LYS A 70 -8.79 34.51 14.53
CA LYS A 70 -9.49 35.64 13.91
C LYS A 70 -10.59 36.21 14.81
N ASN A 71 -11.32 35.37 15.53
CA ASN A 71 -12.36 35.83 16.45
C ASN A 71 -11.77 36.52 17.68
N ILE A 72 -10.71 35.97 18.26
CA ILE A 72 -10.02 36.57 19.41
C ILE A 72 -9.41 37.92 19.04
N LEU A 73 -8.82 38.03 17.84
CA LEU A 73 -8.22 39.28 17.35
C LEU A 73 -9.24 40.39 17.01
N LYS A 74 -10.56 40.10 17.00
CA LYS A 74 -11.60 41.15 16.91
C LYS A 74 -11.74 41.94 18.21
N LEU A 75 -11.34 41.36 19.34
CA LEU A 75 -11.40 42.03 20.63
C LEU A 75 -10.39 43.20 20.68
N PRO A 76 -10.68 44.25 21.49
CA PRO A 76 -9.71 45.30 21.81
C PRO A 76 -8.43 44.72 22.44
N TYR A 77 -7.29 45.39 22.21
CA TYR A 77 -6.00 44.96 22.76
C TYR A 77 -6.07 44.72 24.28
N GLU A 78 -6.72 45.61 25.01
CA GLU A 78 -6.85 45.56 26.48
C GLU A 78 -7.54 44.28 26.95
N GLN A 79 -8.45 43.71 26.15
CA GLN A 79 -9.21 42.51 26.48
C GLN A 79 -8.45 41.21 26.25
N ILE A 80 -7.29 41.27 25.58
CA ILE A 80 -6.45 40.10 25.28
C ILE A 80 -5.00 40.27 25.72
N SER A 81 -4.63 41.44 26.25
CA SER A 81 -3.23 41.85 26.48
C SER A 81 -2.47 41.10 27.59
N ASN A 82 -3.17 40.50 28.56
CA ASN A 82 -2.60 39.87 29.74
C ASN A 82 -3.53 38.75 30.27
N GLN A 83 -3.07 37.97 31.24
CA GLN A 83 -3.77 36.78 31.71
C GLN A 83 -5.15 37.11 32.29
N GLU A 84 -5.25 38.15 33.12
CA GLU A 84 -6.52 38.57 33.72
C GLU A 84 -7.56 38.94 32.64
N ALA A 85 -7.12 39.65 31.60
CA ALA A 85 -7.97 40.00 30.47
C ALA A 85 -8.43 38.75 29.69
N LEU A 86 -7.51 37.83 29.38
CA LEU A 86 -7.84 36.56 28.72
C LEU A 86 -8.83 35.73 29.55
N MET A 87 -8.63 35.62 30.86
CA MET A 87 -9.56 34.93 31.77
C MET A 87 -10.95 35.56 31.75
N ARG A 88 -11.03 36.90 31.77
CA ARG A 88 -12.30 37.63 31.82
C ARG A 88 -13.07 37.59 30.50
N TYR A 89 -12.39 37.72 29.36
CA TYR A 89 -13.05 37.94 28.06
C TYR A 89 -12.98 36.75 27.10
N VAL A 90 -12.01 35.84 27.27
CA VAL A 90 -11.73 34.77 26.29
C VAL A 90 -11.86 33.37 26.89
N GLY A 91 -11.55 33.19 28.18
CA GLY A 91 -11.41 31.86 28.81
C GLY A 91 -12.64 30.95 28.63
N LYS A 92 -13.86 31.48 28.80
CA LYS A 92 -15.10 30.71 28.57
C LYS A 92 -15.28 30.32 27.10
N ASP A 93 -14.93 31.21 26.17
CA ASP A 93 -15.08 30.96 24.73
C ASP A 93 -14.09 29.88 24.26
N LEU A 94 -12.90 29.79 24.87
CA LEU A 94 -11.96 28.69 24.61
C LEU A 94 -12.61 27.34 24.94
N LYS A 95 -13.33 27.22 26.07
CA LYS A 95 -14.07 25.99 26.42
C LYS A 95 -15.17 25.66 25.43
N VAL A 96 -15.99 26.65 25.08
CA VAL A 96 -17.07 26.46 24.08
C VAL A 96 -16.47 25.96 22.76
N PHE A 97 -15.37 26.56 22.32
CA PHE A 97 -14.67 26.16 21.11
C PHE A 97 -14.06 24.76 21.21
N ARG A 98 -13.40 24.44 22.33
CA ARG A 98 -12.83 23.11 22.60
C ARG A 98 -13.91 22.02 22.55
N ASP A 99 -15.00 22.23 23.28
CA ASP A 99 -16.09 21.26 23.42
C ASP A 99 -16.81 21.07 22.08
N ALA A 100 -17.05 22.15 21.33
CA ALA A 100 -17.69 22.09 20.00
C ALA A 100 -16.78 21.46 18.93
N GLY A 101 -15.47 21.70 19.01
CA GLY A 101 -14.48 21.15 18.08
C GLY A 101 -13.98 19.75 18.42
N GLY A 102 -14.29 19.24 19.62
CA GLY A 102 -13.77 17.96 20.11
C GLY A 102 -12.25 17.96 20.37
N PHE A 103 -11.67 19.13 20.66
CA PHE A 103 -10.23 19.25 20.93
C PHE A 103 -9.89 18.77 22.35
N LEU A 104 -8.66 18.26 22.53
CA LEU A 104 -8.17 17.86 23.85
C LEU A 104 -7.99 19.07 24.76
N ALA A 105 -7.34 20.10 24.23
CA ALA A 105 -7.10 21.35 24.93
C ALA A 105 -7.11 22.53 23.96
N VAL A 106 -7.47 23.70 24.47
CA VAL A 106 -7.38 24.98 23.74
C VAL A 106 -6.84 26.02 24.70
N TYR A 107 -5.79 26.74 24.31
CA TYR A 107 -5.09 27.63 25.21
C TYR A 107 -4.36 28.77 24.52
N ILE A 108 -4.13 29.84 25.29
CA ILE A 108 -3.28 30.96 24.91
C ILE A 108 -2.13 31.06 25.89
N ALA A 109 -0.92 30.87 25.39
CA ALA A 109 0.33 31.04 26.12
C ALA A 109 0.91 32.43 25.91
N GLN A 110 1.28 33.12 26.98
CA GLN A 110 1.67 34.53 26.98
C GLN A 110 3.19 34.72 27.08
N PRO A 111 3.72 35.92 26.77
CA PRO A 111 5.16 36.21 26.75
C PRO A 111 5.84 36.14 28.13
N ASP A 112 5.07 36.17 29.21
CA ASP A 112 5.55 35.97 30.59
C ASP A 112 5.74 34.48 30.94
N GLY A 113 5.25 33.56 30.09
CA GLY A 113 5.36 32.11 30.28
C GLY A 113 4.12 31.48 30.88
N GLU A 114 3.11 32.27 31.24
CA GLU A 114 1.84 31.77 31.74
C GLU A 114 0.87 31.46 30.59
N LEU A 115 -0.16 30.67 30.86
CA LEU A 115 -1.19 30.36 29.87
C LEU A 115 -2.57 30.22 30.50
N VAL A 116 -3.60 30.59 29.74
CA VAL A 116 -5.01 30.29 30.04
C VAL A 116 -5.44 29.12 29.18
N VAL A 117 -5.97 28.06 29.78
CA VAL A 117 -6.29 26.80 29.09
C VAL A 117 -7.62 26.22 29.51
N THR A 118 -8.31 25.60 28.56
CA THR A 118 -9.36 24.61 28.83
C THR A 118 -8.84 23.23 28.42
N ASN A 119 -8.91 22.27 29.33
CA ASN A 119 -8.40 20.90 29.21
C ASN A 119 -9.15 19.97 30.19
N PRO A 120 -8.95 18.64 30.14
CA PRO A 120 -9.60 17.71 31.06
C PRO A 120 -9.40 18.08 32.55
N ASP A 121 -8.22 18.56 32.94
CA ASP A 121 -7.93 19.01 34.32
C ASP A 121 -8.88 20.14 34.77
N SER A 122 -9.22 21.08 33.88
CA SER A 122 -10.18 22.15 34.18
C SER A 122 -11.62 21.62 34.31
N ASP A 123 -11.99 20.61 33.52
CA ASP A 123 -13.31 19.98 33.60
C ASP A 123 -13.49 19.20 34.91
N GLU A 124 -12.47 18.44 35.32
CA GLU A 124 -12.48 17.69 36.58
C GLU A 124 -12.67 18.62 37.79
N LYS A 125 -12.18 19.85 37.70
CA LYS A 125 -12.35 20.90 38.71
C LYS A 125 -13.67 21.67 38.60
N GLY A 126 -14.51 21.36 37.60
CA GLY A 126 -15.75 22.08 37.31
C GLY A 126 -15.54 23.53 36.86
N LEU A 127 -14.35 23.84 36.32
CA LEU A 127 -13.98 25.18 35.86
C LEU A 127 -14.12 25.29 34.34
N ASN A 128 -14.37 26.51 33.85
CA ASN A 128 -14.36 26.75 32.40
C ASN A 128 -12.94 26.73 31.82
N PHE A 129 -11.96 27.16 32.60
CA PHE A 129 -10.56 27.22 32.23
C PHE A 129 -9.69 27.15 33.50
N GLY A 130 -8.44 26.72 33.34
CA GLY A 130 -7.37 26.82 34.31
C GLY A 130 -6.29 27.78 33.84
N ILE A 131 -5.31 28.00 34.72
CA ILE A 131 -4.07 28.71 34.43
C ILE A 131 -2.90 27.79 34.78
N TYR A 132 -1.84 27.83 33.99
CA TYR A 132 -0.55 27.24 34.33
C TYR A 132 0.55 28.26 34.12
N GLY A 133 1.51 28.29 35.04
CA GLY A 133 2.65 29.19 34.93
C GLY A 133 3.72 28.89 35.95
N LYS A 134 4.44 29.94 36.36
CA LYS A 134 5.57 29.81 37.29
C LYS A 134 5.15 29.17 38.62
N ALA A 135 3.93 29.42 39.09
CA ALA A 135 3.37 28.83 40.30
C ALA A 135 3.27 27.29 40.22
N ASP A 136 3.14 26.74 39.01
CA ASP A 136 3.00 25.31 38.71
C ASP A 136 4.33 24.69 38.23
N ASN A 137 5.45 25.41 38.38
CA ASN A 137 6.75 25.03 37.81
C ASN A 137 6.68 24.79 36.28
N TYR A 138 5.86 25.59 35.60
CA TYR A 138 5.62 25.51 34.16
C TYR A 138 6.02 26.82 33.47
N ASP A 139 6.62 26.74 32.28
CA ASP A 139 6.88 27.90 31.42
C ASP A 139 6.54 27.55 29.97
N ALA A 140 5.48 28.17 29.44
CA ALA A 140 4.96 27.93 28.10
C ALA A 140 5.99 28.22 26.99
N ARG A 141 6.92 29.15 27.23
CA ARG A 141 7.89 29.61 26.22
C ARG A 141 8.97 28.58 25.93
N THR A 142 9.16 27.65 26.86
CA THR A 142 10.10 26.54 26.70
C THR A 142 9.56 25.43 25.80
N ARG A 143 8.24 25.42 25.56
CA ARG A 143 7.53 24.36 24.83
C ARG A 143 7.70 24.49 23.32
N ASP A 144 7.71 23.36 22.63
CA ASP A 144 8.00 23.33 21.19
C ASP A 144 6.94 24.02 20.35
N TYR A 145 5.65 23.92 20.72
CA TYR A 145 4.59 24.64 20.04
C TYR A 145 4.80 26.17 20.07
N PHE A 146 5.27 26.70 21.21
CA PHE A 146 5.49 28.13 21.39
C PHE A 146 6.68 28.60 20.57
N LYS A 147 7.83 27.94 20.74
CA LYS A 147 9.07 28.25 20.00
C LYS A 147 8.85 28.11 18.49
N GLY A 148 8.15 27.05 18.07
CA GLY A 148 7.85 26.76 16.67
C GLY A 148 6.96 27.82 16.04
N ALA A 149 5.84 28.17 16.68
CA ALA A 149 4.91 29.18 16.17
C ALA A 149 5.55 30.58 16.11
N VAL A 150 6.32 30.97 17.13
CA VAL A 150 7.04 32.25 17.15
C VAL A 150 8.11 32.30 16.06
N LYS A 151 8.91 31.22 15.91
CA LYS A 151 9.97 31.15 14.89
C LYS A 151 9.39 31.15 13.48
N ALA A 152 8.29 30.43 13.25
CA ALA A 152 7.60 30.39 11.97
C ALA A 152 6.87 31.71 11.65
N ASN A 153 6.56 32.50 12.69
CA ASN A 153 5.68 33.67 12.62
C ASN A 153 4.35 33.35 11.91
N GLY A 154 3.76 32.20 12.26
CA GLY A 154 2.58 31.66 11.62
C GLY A 154 2.20 30.29 12.18
N LEU A 155 1.43 29.53 11.42
CA LEU A 155 1.05 28.17 11.79
C LEU A 155 2.30 27.31 12.01
N TYR A 156 2.30 26.60 13.13
CA TYR A 156 3.24 25.55 13.44
C TYR A 156 2.49 24.33 13.97
N VAL A 157 2.86 23.15 13.52
CA VAL A 157 2.34 21.87 14.01
C VAL A 157 3.51 21.11 14.61
N THR A 158 3.35 20.63 15.85
CA THR A 158 4.39 19.80 16.49
C THR A 158 4.51 18.45 15.78
N PRO A 159 5.64 17.73 15.92
CA PRO A 159 5.64 16.27 15.78
C PRO A 159 4.58 15.63 16.67
N SER A 160 4.22 14.38 16.37
CA SER A 160 3.28 13.64 17.21
C SER A 160 3.94 13.29 18.54
N TYR A 161 3.21 13.46 19.64
CA TYR A 161 3.64 13.04 20.96
C TYR A 161 2.50 12.35 21.70
N LEU A 162 2.82 11.59 22.74
CA LEU A 162 1.80 10.99 23.60
C LEU A 162 1.32 12.01 24.61
N ASP A 163 0.02 12.24 24.64
CA ASP A 163 -0.62 12.98 25.72
C ASP A 163 -0.47 12.21 27.06
N LEU A 164 -0.02 12.90 28.11
CA LEU A 164 0.32 12.26 29.39
C LEU A 164 -0.91 11.70 30.12
N THR A 165 -2.09 12.27 29.89
CA THR A 165 -3.33 11.88 30.58
C THR A 165 -4.02 10.72 29.87
N THR A 166 -4.17 10.83 28.55
CA THR A 166 -4.88 9.83 27.74
C THR A 166 -3.99 8.71 27.21
N ASN A 167 -2.66 8.91 27.21
CA ASN A 167 -1.68 8.02 26.60
C ASN A 167 -1.95 7.72 25.11
N LEU A 168 -2.59 8.67 24.43
CA LEU A 168 -2.90 8.61 23.00
C LEU A 168 -2.00 9.59 22.22
N PRO A 169 -1.65 9.28 20.96
CA PRO A 169 -0.96 10.24 20.10
C PRO A 169 -1.80 11.50 19.91
N CYS A 170 -1.14 12.65 19.98
CA CYS A 170 -1.73 13.95 19.74
C CYS A 170 -0.75 14.88 18.99
N PHE A 171 -1.30 16.00 18.55
CA PHE A 171 -0.57 17.10 17.92
C PHE A 171 -1.00 18.42 18.56
N THR A 172 -0.07 19.36 18.66
CA THR A 172 -0.41 20.75 18.94
C THR A 172 -0.32 21.56 17.64
N TYR A 173 -1.43 22.22 17.30
CA TYR A 173 -1.47 23.24 16.24
C TYR A 173 -1.40 24.60 16.92
N ALA A 174 -0.43 25.42 16.54
CA ALA A 174 -0.15 26.68 17.20
C ALA A 174 0.05 27.83 16.21
N THR A 175 -0.38 29.04 16.57
CA THR A 175 -0.19 30.25 15.77
C THR A 175 0.04 31.46 16.68
N PRO A 176 0.98 32.37 16.37
CA PRO A 176 1.21 33.55 17.17
C PRO A 176 0.09 34.57 16.94
N LEU A 177 -0.33 35.24 18.02
CA LEU A 177 -1.32 36.31 17.99
C LEU A 177 -0.64 37.67 18.10
N TYR A 178 -0.90 38.54 17.13
CA TYR A 178 -0.46 39.93 17.13
C TYR A 178 -1.64 40.88 16.99
N LYS A 179 -1.67 41.93 17.81
CA LYS A 179 -2.68 42.99 17.75
C LYS A 179 -1.95 44.32 17.80
N GLU A 180 -2.21 45.19 16.81
CA GLU A 180 -1.60 46.53 16.73
C GLU A 180 -0.06 46.48 16.79
N GLY A 181 0.55 45.47 16.16
CA GLY A 181 2.00 45.26 16.17
C GLY A 181 2.57 44.71 17.48
N LYS A 182 1.74 44.50 18.51
CA LYS A 182 2.16 43.92 19.80
C LYS A 182 1.89 42.42 19.83
N PHE A 183 2.87 41.67 20.32
CA PHE A 183 2.77 40.22 20.52
C PHE A 183 1.92 39.93 21.76
N ILE A 184 0.83 39.18 21.57
CA ILE A 184 -0.11 38.82 22.63
C ILE A 184 0.26 37.49 23.27
N GLY A 185 0.76 36.56 22.46
CA GLY A 185 1.02 35.19 22.86
C GLY A 185 0.84 34.21 21.69
N VAL A 186 0.82 32.92 22.00
CA VAL A 186 0.59 31.83 21.05
C VAL A 186 -0.74 31.17 21.39
N LEU A 187 -1.67 31.17 20.44
CA LEU A 187 -2.88 30.36 20.50
C LEU A 187 -2.53 28.95 20.04
N ALA A 188 -3.00 27.95 20.78
CA ALA A 188 -2.77 26.56 20.44
C ALA A 188 -3.99 25.68 20.74
N ILE A 189 -4.12 24.62 19.95
CA ILE A 189 -5.09 23.55 20.14
C ILE A 189 -4.38 22.20 20.14
N ASP A 190 -4.70 21.36 21.11
CA ASP A 190 -4.23 19.98 21.18
C ASP A 190 -5.30 19.06 20.60
N ILE A 191 -4.87 18.16 19.71
CA ILE A 191 -5.76 17.33 18.91
C ILE A 191 -5.36 15.89 19.08
N LEU A 192 -6.25 15.09 19.66
CA LEU A 192 -6.08 13.65 19.71
C LEU A 192 -6.19 13.08 18.30
N VAL A 193 -5.28 12.16 17.97
CA VAL A 193 -5.30 11.43 16.70
C VAL A 193 -6.45 10.42 16.65
N LYS A 194 -7.18 10.20 17.75
CA LYS A 194 -8.27 9.22 17.88
C LYS A 194 -9.28 9.25 16.73
N ASP A 195 -9.68 10.42 16.24
CA ASP A 195 -10.65 10.53 15.15
C ASP A 195 -10.02 10.14 13.81
N LEU A 196 -8.80 10.58 13.55
CA LEU A 196 -8.03 10.15 12.39
C LEU A 196 -7.75 8.64 12.43
N GLN A 197 -7.46 8.09 13.60
CA GLN A 197 -7.28 6.65 13.79
C GLN A 197 -8.57 5.86 13.50
N ARG A 198 -9.74 6.38 13.86
CA ARG A 198 -11.02 5.78 13.48
C ARG A 198 -11.29 5.84 11.97
N GLU A 199 -10.84 6.90 11.29
CA GLU A 199 -10.86 6.94 9.82
C GLU A 199 -9.96 5.83 9.24
N PHE A 200 -8.75 5.67 9.77
CA PHE A 200 -7.78 4.66 9.33
C PHE A 200 -8.23 3.22 9.59
N GLU A 201 -8.94 2.93 10.68
CA GLU A 201 -9.47 1.58 10.96
C GLU A 201 -10.35 1.02 9.83
N ASN A 202 -10.90 1.87 8.97
CA ASN A 202 -11.74 1.48 7.83
C ASN A 202 -11.00 1.54 6.48
N LEU A 203 -9.72 1.89 6.46
CA LEU A 203 -8.94 1.94 5.22
C LEU A 203 -8.44 0.54 4.82
N PRO A 204 -8.38 0.25 3.51
CA PRO A 204 -7.81 -1.00 3.01
C PRO A 204 -6.28 -1.01 3.11
N GLY A 205 -5.72 -2.22 3.10
CA GLY A 205 -4.28 -2.45 3.15
C GLY A 205 -3.65 -2.05 4.47
N ARG A 206 -2.39 -2.42 4.65
CA ARG A 206 -1.58 -2.07 5.82
C ARG A 206 -1.04 -0.63 5.71
N THR A 207 -1.95 0.34 5.71
CA THR A 207 -1.66 1.78 5.63
C THR A 207 -1.21 2.35 6.98
N PHE A 208 -0.31 3.31 6.94
CA PHE A 208 0.15 4.05 8.12
C PHE A 208 0.73 5.41 7.72
N VAL A 209 0.81 6.32 8.69
CA VAL A 209 1.47 7.62 8.52
C VAL A 209 2.45 7.83 9.67
N PHE A 210 3.64 8.34 9.33
CA PHE A 210 4.63 8.79 10.29
C PHE A 210 5.02 10.25 10.06
N ASP A 211 5.43 10.91 11.14
CA ASP A 211 5.86 12.31 11.14
C ASP A 211 7.34 12.48 10.77
N SER A 212 7.82 13.72 10.82
CA SER A 212 9.21 14.08 10.53
C SER A 212 10.25 13.44 11.45
N GLU A 213 9.83 12.96 12.63
CA GLU A 213 10.69 12.25 13.58
C GLU A 213 10.61 10.72 13.43
N ASN A 214 9.96 10.24 12.37
CA ASN A 214 9.71 8.82 12.10
C ASN A 214 8.83 8.16 13.17
N SER A 215 7.96 8.92 13.84
CA SER A 215 6.98 8.35 14.77
C SER A 215 5.69 8.02 14.03
N ILE A 216 5.27 6.74 14.05
CA ILE A 216 3.96 6.33 13.52
C ILE A 216 2.89 6.75 14.53
N PHE A 217 1.92 7.55 14.07
CA PHE A 217 0.83 8.05 14.92
C PHE A 217 -0.54 7.52 14.50
N VAL A 218 -0.67 7.00 13.28
CA VAL A 218 -1.92 6.42 12.76
C VAL A 218 -1.64 5.24 11.84
N SER A 219 -2.44 4.16 11.96
CA SER A 219 -2.33 2.99 11.09
C SER A 219 -3.58 2.11 11.08
N THR A 220 -3.81 1.36 9.99
CA THR A 220 -4.75 0.22 9.98
C THR A 220 -4.26 -0.97 10.82
N ASP A 221 -2.94 -1.13 10.98
CA ASP A 221 -2.34 -2.19 11.79
C ASP A 221 -1.89 -1.64 13.15
N LYS A 222 -2.62 -2.01 14.21
CA LYS A 222 -2.35 -1.55 15.57
C LYS A 222 -0.97 -1.98 16.11
N GLU A 223 -0.33 -2.99 15.52
CA GLU A 223 1.06 -3.35 15.88
C GLU A 223 2.05 -2.22 15.54
N LEU A 224 1.75 -1.41 14.52
CA LEU A 224 2.58 -0.26 14.12
C LEU A 224 2.52 0.89 15.12
N LEU A 225 1.48 0.95 15.95
CA LEU A 225 1.27 2.00 16.94
C LEU A 225 1.92 1.69 18.29
N LYS A 226 2.54 0.52 18.44
CA LYS A 226 3.22 0.14 19.68
C LYS A 226 4.44 1.03 19.90
N PRO A 227 4.66 1.53 21.13
CA PRO A 227 5.86 2.28 21.46
C PRO A 227 7.14 1.53 21.06
N GLY A 228 8.07 2.23 20.40
CA GLY A 228 9.34 1.66 19.94
C GLY A 228 9.27 0.87 18.63
N TYR A 229 8.14 0.89 17.90
CA TYR A 229 8.12 0.31 16.56
C TYR A 229 9.08 1.06 15.62
N ASP A 230 10.04 0.32 15.03
CA ASP A 230 11.03 0.90 14.12
C ASP A 230 10.51 1.01 12.68
N VAL A 231 10.19 2.23 12.25
CA VAL A 231 9.81 2.54 10.87
C VAL A 231 11.01 2.96 10.00
N SER A 232 12.21 3.05 10.56
CA SER A 232 13.41 3.57 9.87
C SER A 232 13.71 2.87 8.53
N PRO A 233 13.54 1.54 8.36
CA PRO A 233 13.77 0.91 7.06
C PRO A 233 12.85 1.45 5.95
N VAL A 234 11.60 1.76 6.30
CA VAL A 234 10.64 2.37 5.37
C VAL A 234 10.96 3.85 5.19
N ALA A 235 11.18 4.58 6.28
CA ALA A 235 11.40 6.02 6.26
C ALA A 235 12.67 6.40 5.47
N ASN A 236 13.75 5.62 5.60
CA ASN A 236 15.00 5.86 4.87
C ASN A 236 14.82 5.67 3.36
N ILE A 237 14.09 4.64 2.93
CA ILE A 237 13.81 4.41 1.51
C ILE A 237 12.86 5.49 0.97
N ALA A 238 11.82 5.85 1.73
CA ALA A 238 10.81 6.83 1.33
C ALA A 238 11.37 8.26 1.15
N LYS A 239 12.48 8.61 1.80
CA LYS A 239 13.16 9.91 1.64
C LYS A 239 13.65 10.12 0.21
N ASP A 240 14.25 9.09 -0.37
CA ASP A 240 14.93 9.13 -1.68
C ASP A 240 14.01 8.74 -2.84
N LYS A 241 12.91 8.03 -2.53
CA LYS A 241 11.93 7.58 -3.54
C LYS A 241 10.94 8.67 -3.91
N LYS A 242 10.47 8.62 -5.16
CA LYS A 242 9.35 9.46 -5.62
C LYS A 242 8.04 8.94 -5.03
N ASP A 243 7.07 9.83 -4.88
CA ASP A 243 5.71 9.46 -4.49
C ASP A 243 5.18 8.33 -5.39
N TYR A 244 4.60 7.31 -4.76
CA TYR A 244 4.01 6.12 -5.39
C TYR A 244 5.02 5.17 -6.07
N GLU A 245 6.33 5.39 -5.92
CA GLU A 245 7.33 4.47 -6.43
C GLU A 245 7.44 3.24 -5.50
N PRO A 246 7.30 2.02 -6.02
CA PRO A 246 7.38 0.81 -5.20
C PRO A 246 8.82 0.51 -4.75
N PHE A 247 8.93 -0.14 -3.60
CA PHE A 247 10.20 -0.64 -3.07
C PHE A 247 10.00 -1.91 -2.25
N ARG A 248 11.11 -2.59 -1.96
CA ARG A 248 11.16 -3.73 -1.03
C ARG A 248 11.92 -3.34 0.22
N TYR A 249 11.52 -3.88 1.36
CA TYR A 249 12.21 -3.69 2.63
C TYR A 249 12.08 -4.93 3.50
N VAL A 250 12.97 -5.08 4.46
CA VAL A 250 12.88 -6.12 5.49
C VAL A 250 12.24 -5.53 6.72
N ARG A 251 11.20 -6.17 7.24
CA ARG A 251 10.57 -5.73 8.48
C ARG A 251 11.46 -6.13 9.68
N PRO A 252 11.91 -5.19 10.53
CA PRO A 252 12.78 -5.51 11.66
C PRO A 252 12.19 -6.50 12.66
N LEU A 253 10.86 -6.47 12.83
CA LEU A 253 10.18 -7.27 13.86
C LEU A 253 10.28 -8.79 13.63
N ASP A 254 10.19 -9.24 12.38
CA ASP A 254 10.08 -10.66 12.02
C ASP A 254 11.06 -11.10 10.91
N GLY A 255 11.85 -10.18 10.35
CA GLY A 255 12.78 -10.45 9.26
C GLY A 255 12.11 -10.74 7.91
N THR A 256 10.79 -10.56 7.79
CA THR A 256 10.05 -10.87 6.57
C THR A 256 10.30 -9.83 5.48
N GLN A 257 10.35 -10.28 4.23
CA GLN A 257 10.43 -9.42 3.05
C GLN A 257 9.06 -8.81 2.78
N ARG A 258 9.06 -7.49 2.59
CA ARG A 258 7.85 -6.71 2.35
C ARG A 258 7.97 -5.82 1.14
N PHE A 259 6.82 -5.52 0.58
CA PHE A 259 6.63 -4.53 -0.46
C PHE A 259 6.08 -3.25 0.16
N GLY A 260 6.54 -2.09 -0.30
CA GLY A 260 6.09 -0.79 0.19
C GLY A 260 5.88 0.22 -0.92
N VAL A 261 4.94 1.11 -0.68
CA VAL A 261 4.67 2.31 -1.49
C VAL A 261 4.44 3.46 -0.52
N CYS A 262 5.02 4.63 -0.78
CA CYS A 262 4.87 5.81 0.07
C CYS A 262 4.59 7.06 -0.75
N ALA A 263 4.01 8.07 -0.11
CA ALA A 263 3.88 9.42 -0.65
C ALA A 263 4.05 10.47 0.46
N LYS A 264 4.70 11.58 0.12
CA LYS A 264 4.86 12.72 1.02
C LYS A 264 3.53 13.45 1.17
N VAL A 265 3.22 13.84 2.40
CA VAL A 265 2.00 14.57 2.77
C VAL A 265 2.41 15.95 3.30
N LEU A 266 2.17 16.99 2.49
CA LEU A 266 2.44 18.39 2.82
C LEU A 266 3.88 18.69 3.28
N GLY A 267 4.85 17.82 2.92
CA GLY A 267 6.26 17.97 3.30
C GLY A 267 6.60 17.65 4.76
N GLU A 268 5.61 17.32 5.59
CA GLU A 268 5.77 17.09 7.04
C GLU A 268 5.57 15.64 7.45
N TYR A 269 4.70 14.91 6.73
CA TYR A 269 4.36 13.52 7.03
C TYR A 269 4.61 12.64 5.81
N THR A 270 4.68 11.33 6.03
CA THR A 270 4.76 10.34 4.95
C THR A 270 3.70 9.28 5.18
N ALA A 271 2.80 9.12 4.21
CA ALA A 271 1.81 8.06 4.18
C ALA A 271 2.37 6.88 3.40
N CYS A 272 2.24 5.67 3.93
CA CYS A 272 2.77 4.46 3.33
C CYS A 272 1.79 3.30 3.43
N VAL A 273 1.96 2.32 2.56
CA VAL A 273 1.53 0.94 2.78
C VAL A 273 2.75 0.04 2.84
N GLY A 274 2.69 -1.00 3.68
CA GLY A 274 3.69 -2.04 3.72
C GLY A 274 3.09 -3.43 3.90
N GLU A 275 3.06 -4.22 2.83
CA GLU A 275 2.47 -5.57 2.77
C GLU A 275 3.53 -6.68 2.66
N SER A 276 3.17 -7.92 3.01
CA SER A 276 4.04 -9.08 2.76
C SER A 276 4.26 -9.27 1.26
N ILE A 277 5.47 -9.69 0.86
CA ILE A 277 5.72 -10.06 -0.53
C ILE A 277 4.86 -11.27 -0.96
N ASP A 278 4.44 -12.09 0.00
CA ASP A 278 3.57 -13.25 -0.21
C ASP A 278 2.21 -12.85 -0.80
N TYR A 279 1.73 -11.63 -0.50
CA TYR A 279 0.49 -11.10 -1.08
C TYR A 279 0.57 -10.98 -2.62
N ILE A 280 1.78 -10.79 -3.15
CA ILE A 280 2.07 -10.75 -4.59
C ILE A 280 2.40 -12.16 -5.10
N GLU A 281 3.21 -12.91 -4.35
CA GLU A 281 3.77 -14.18 -4.81
C GLU A 281 2.78 -15.34 -4.75
N GLU A 282 1.92 -15.43 -3.73
CA GLU A 282 0.95 -16.54 -3.60
C GLU A 282 -0.03 -16.65 -4.77
N PRO A 283 -0.70 -15.56 -5.22
CA PRO A 283 -1.57 -15.63 -6.39
C PRO A 283 -0.81 -16.05 -7.65
N VAL A 284 0.42 -15.56 -7.82
CA VAL A 284 1.28 -15.87 -8.98
C VAL A 284 1.67 -17.35 -8.98
N PHE A 285 2.11 -17.89 -7.84
CA PHE A 285 2.45 -19.31 -7.73
C PHE A 285 1.23 -20.22 -7.92
N LYS A 286 0.06 -19.84 -7.39
CA LYS A 286 -1.18 -20.60 -7.60
C LYS A 286 -1.54 -20.70 -9.08
N ILE A 287 -1.45 -19.59 -9.82
CA ILE A 287 -1.69 -19.58 -11.27
C ILE A 287 -0.63 -20.44 -11.98
N ALA A 288 0.64 -20.35 -11.59
CA ALA A 288 1.71 -21.15 -12.16
C ALA A 288 1.47 -22.67 -11.99
N TYR A 289 1.04 -23.11 -10.81
CA TYR A 289 0.72 -24.53 -10.57
C TYR A 289 -0.46 -25.01 -11.42
N ILE A 290 -1.52 -24.21 -11.53
CA ILE A 290 -2.66 -24.53 -12.41
C ILE A 290 -2.18 -24.65 -13.87
N GLN A 291 -1.31 -23.74 -14.31
CA GLN A 291 -0.77 -23.76 -15.66
C GLN A 291 0.10 -24.99 -15.92
N ILE A 292 0.96 -25.38 -14.98
CA ILE A 292 1.76 -26.62 -15.08
C ILE A 292 0.85 -27.84 -15.22
N ALA A 293 -0.21 -27.93 -14.41
CA ALA A 293 -1.18 -29.01 -14.50
C ALA A 293 -1.87 -29.06 -15.88
N ILE A 294 -2.27 -27.91 -16.42
CA ILE A 294 -2.85 -27.80 -17.78
C ILE A 294 -1.84 -28.26 -18.84
N VAL A 295 -0.57 -27.84 -18.75
CA VAL A 295 0.47 -28.25 -19.71
C VAL A 295 0.70 -29.76 -19.67
N ILE A 296 0.74 -30.37 -18.48
CA ILE A 296 0.89 -31.83 -18.34
C ILE A 296 -0.30 -32.56 -18.97
N ILE A 297 -1.53 -32.17 -18.61
CA ILE A 297 -2.74 -32.81 -19.11
C ILE A 297 -2.85 -32.67 -20.64
N THR A 298 -2.63 -31.46 -21.17
CA THR A 298 -2.69 -31.20 -22.61
C THR A 298 -1.57 -31.93 -23.37
N SER A 299 -0.38 -32.08 -22.78
CA SER A 299 0.71 -32.87 -23.36
C SER A 299 0.36 -34.36 -23.44
N ILE A 300 -0.22 -34.95 -22.39
CA ILE A 300 -0.66 -36.36 -22.41
C ILE A 300 -1.73 -36.57 -23.48
N ILE A 301 -2.74 -35.70 -23.53
CA ILE A 301 -3.81 -35.76 -24.54
C ILE A 301 -3.23 -35.60 -25.95
N SER A 302 -2.30 -34.67 -26.15
CA SER A 302 -1.62 -34.45 -27.43
C SER A 302 -0.89 -35.70 -27.91
N VAL A 303 -0.15 -36.37 -27.01
CA VAL A 303 0.57 -37.62 -27.33
C VAL A 303 -0.38 -38.72 -27.78
N LEU A 304 -1.45 -38.95 -27.03
CA LEU A 304 -2.44 -39.99 -27.37
C LEU A 304 -3.14 -39.69 -28.70
N LEU A 305 -3.56 -38.44 -28.89
CA LEU A 305 -4.29 -38.01 -30.08
C LEU A 305 -3.39 -38.06 -31.32
N LEU A 306 -2.16 -37.54 -31.24
CA LEU A 306 -1.20 -37.60 -32.35
C LEU A 306 -0.79 -39.03 -32.68
N TYR A 307 -0.62 -39.91 -31.69
CA TYR A 307 -0.37 -41.32 -31.94
C TYR A 307 -1.53 -41.97 -32.72
N PHE A 308 -2.78 -41.71 -32.32
CA PHE A 308 -3.96 -42.25 -32.99
C PHE A 308 -4.08 -41.74 -34.44
N ILE A 309 -3.93 -40.42 -34.64
CA ILE A 309 -3.93 -39.79 -35.96
C ILE A 309 -2.85 -40.41 -36.85
N VAL A 310 -1.59 -40.35 -36.44
CA VAL A 310 -0.46 -40.87 -37.24
C VAL A 310 -0.63 -42.36 -37.52
N SER A 311 -1.15 -43.13 -36.56
CA SER A 311 -1.39 -44.57 -36.74
C SER A 311 -2.47 -44.85 -37.79
N ARG A 312 -3.52 -44.04 -37.83
CA ARG A 312 -4.65 -44.14 -38.76
C ARG A 312 -4.28 -43.68 -40.17
N TYR A 313 -3.54 -42.58 -40.32
CA TYR A 313 -3.11 -42.06 -41.62
C TYR A 313 -1.99 -42.89 -42.25
N LEU A 314 -1.05 -43.41 -41.45
CA LEU A 314 0.04 -44.25 -41.96
C LEU A 314 -0.29 -45.75 -41.98
N SER A 315 -1.56 -46.15 -41.73
CA SER A 315 -1.96 -47.56 -41.83
C SER A 315 -1.73 -48.19 -43.22
N PRO A 316 -1.97 -47.47 -44.34
CA PRO A 316 -1.78 -48.02 -45.69
C PRO A 316 -0.35 -48.46 -46.01
N LEU A 317 0.65 -47.91 -45.33
CA LEU A 317 2.06 -48.30 -45.53
C LEU A 317 2.29 -49.81 -45.34
N ALA A 318 1.53 -50.46 -44.45
CA ALA A 318 1.65 -51.90 -44.26
C ALA A 318 1.17 -52.68 -45.49
N SER A 319 0.04 -52.28 -46.08
CA SER A 319 -0.50 -52.90 -47.30
C SER A 319 0.43 -52.69 -48.49
N ILE A 320 0.98 -51.48 -48.64
CA ILE A 320 1.95 -51.15 -49.70
C ILE A 320 3.23 -51.97 -49.53
N GLN A 321 3.76 -52.10 -48.31
CA GLN A 321 4.95 -52.91 -48.04
C GLN A 321 4.74 -54.39 -48.43
N VAL A 322 3.59 -54.98 -48.09
CA VAL A 322 3.27 -56.36 -48.43
C VAL A 322 3.14 -56.53 -49.94
N GLY A 323 2.44 -55.63 -50.63
CA GLY A 323 2.27 -55.73 -52.08
C GLY A 323 3.56 -55.50 -52.85
N LEU A 324 4.41 -54.55 -52.43
CA LEU A 324 5.74 -54.37 -53.03
C LEU A 324 6.64 -55.60 -52.82
N ASN A 325 6.64 -56.21 -51.62
CA ASN A 325 7.37 -57.45 -51.40
C ASN A 325 6.86 -58.59 -52.28
N SER A 326 5.53 -58.72 -52.43
CA SER A 326 4.91 -59.69 -53.34
C SER A 326 5.32 -59.46 -54.80
N PHE A 327 5.36 -58.20 -55.24
CA PHE A 327 5.81 -57.81 -56.56
C PHE A 327 7.29 -58.16 -56.79
N PHE A 328 8.17 -57.86 -55.84
CA PHE A 328 9.59 -58.24 -55.93
C PHE A 328 9.81 -59.75 -55.88
N ASP A 329 9.06 -60.49 -55.07
CA ASP A 329 9.15 -61.96 -55.02
C ASP A 329 8.68 -62.60 -56.33
N PHE A 330 7.69 -62.00 -57.01
CA PHE A 330 7.26 -62.41 -58.35
C PHE A 330 8.37 -62.18 -59.40
N ILE A 331 8.96 -60.98 -59.45
CA ILE A 331 10.08 -60.68 -60.39
C ILE A 331 11.29 -61.59 -60.13
N ASN A 332 11.59 -61.89 -58.87
CA ASN A 332 12.68 -62.78 -58.50
C ASN A 332 12.33 -64.28 -58.61
N HIS A 333 11.22 -64.62 -59.27
CA HIS A 333 10.76 -65.99 -59.52
C HIS A 333 10.55 -66.83 -58.25
N LYS A 334 10.36 -66.20 -57.09
CA LYS A 334 10.06 -66.88 -55.81
C LYS A 334 8.58 -67.22 -55.69
N THR A 335 7.71 -66.46 -56.33
CA THR A 335 6.26 -66.72 -56.41
C THR A 335 5.79 -66.65 -57.86
N LYS A 336 4.71 -67.37 -58.20
CA LYS A 336 4.10 -67.35 -59.54
C LYS A 336 2.96 -66.33 -59.69
N ASN A 337 2.53 -65.73 -58.59
CA ASN A 337 1.39 -64.82 -58.52
C ASN A 337 1.81 -63.53 -57.81
N VAL A 338 1.28 -62.41 -58.28
CA VAL A 338 1.41 -61.08 -57.65
C VAL A 338 0.07 -60.67 -57.04
N SER A 339 0.09 -60.11 -55.83
CA SER A 339 -1.08 -59.53 -55.18
C SER A 339 -1.22 -58.04 -55.53
N THR A 340 -2.44 -57.58 -55.82
CA THR A 340 -2.75 -56.16 -56.04
C THR A 340 -2.73 -55.38 -54.72
N ILE A 341 -2.19 -54.16 -54.72
CA ILE A 341 -2.21 -53.27 -53.55
C ILE A 341 -3.59 -52.62 -53.47
N ASP A 342 -4.47 -53.05 -52.56
CA ASP A 342 -5.79 -52.43 -52.37
C ASP A 342 -5.73 -51.37 -51.25
N VAL A 343 -5.48 -50.11 -51.62
CA VAL A 343 -5.54 -48.95 -50.71
C VAL A 343 -6.59 -47.96 -51.22
N LYS A 344 -7.65 -47.75 -50.43
CA LYS A 344 -8.76 -46.84 -50.76
C LYS A 344 -8.64 -45.52 -49.99
N THR A 345 -7.63 -44.73 -50.33
CA THR A 345 -7.43 -43.37 -49.79
C THR A 345 -7.45 -42.34 -50.91
N ASN A 346 -7.82 -41.09 -50.59
CA ASN A 346 -7.84 -39.98 -51.55
C ASN A 346 -6.54 -39.14 -51.49
N ASP A 347 -5.46 -39.75 -51.00
CA ASP A 347 -4.15 -39.13 -50.81
C ASP A 347 -3.09 -39.82 -51.68
N GLU A 348 -1.81 -39.45 -51.52
CA GLU A 348 -0.70 -40.00 -52.30
C GLU A 348 -0.62 -41.53 -52.21
N PHE A 349 -1.08 -42.15 -51.11
CA PHE A 349 -1.06 -43.61 -50.98
C PHE A 349 -2.08 -44.31 -51.88
N GLY A 350 -3.23 -43.68 -52.16
CA GLY A 350 -4.24 -44.23 -53.07
C GLY A 350 -3.89 -44.00 -54.55
N GLN A 351 -2.99 -43.07 -54.85
CA GLN A 351 -2.50 -42.86 -56.22
C GLN A 351 -1.44 -43.89 -56.64
N ILE A 352 -0.69 -44.45 -55.67
CA ILE A 352 0.42 -45.38 -55.92
C ILE A 352 0.07 -46.85 -55.65
N SER A 353 -1.10 -47.11 -55.05
CA SER A 353 -1.66 -48.45 -54.90
C SER A 353 -2.36 -48.90 -56.17
#